data_AF-A0A7W5LR55-F1
#
_entry.id   AF-A0A7W5LR55-F1
#
_cell.length_a   1.000
_cell.length_b   1.000
_cell.length_c   1.000
_cell.angle_alpha   90.00
_cell.angle_beta   90.00
_cell.angle_gamma   90.00
#
_symmetry.space_group_name_H-M   'P 1'
#
loop_
_entity.id
_entity.type
_entity.pdbx_description
1 polymer ?
#
loop_
_entity_poly.entity_id
_entity_poly.type
_entity_poly.pdbx_seq_one_letter_code
_entity_poly.pdbx_strand_id
1 'polypeptide(L)'
;MTIAARFFIAIATFFLFATVATAAPRTVCFNLRFADDRNNCPAPANGVLRGCQAGSDVDAIGHQIELWDKDQNSPDDLIGTWYVNGGGTQCATFEWERSAASLGEHDPDVYMRYINRVNQTGFSNYVFVQVVRRDGGAHPATTWRNGQPGDPDRYVANNCTAGSTCYMFPSGYLLPTSDVASERAQRIMTLDSAQHMLQVYSDLMNRNVKLHFPGKDDCTTSCATDRENYHIFKTQGRDGILSTHELGHVLQMQIFGQDSLTDDVSKGGNGWSLTSDEFDSGATTEGWASYVAVVSWFDPNNSASNPVGWSVNFDAATPTNATCSNNRGIPLQVARAFWDIDDWNNEAGAGAAGRARDALAYGTLDIARGWQHFADGSGNRQNDESDMHGLNARDYYWNNTWWLAAPEFFETFIEHNCLQDQDNN
;
A
#
# COMPACT_ATOMS: atom_id res chain seq x y z
N MET A 1 -22.48 75.03 -6.67
CA MET A 1 -23.38 73.87 -6.81
C MET A 1 -23.25 73.32 -8.23
N THR A 2 -22.06 73.07 -8.76
CA THR A 2 -21.12 71.95 -8.52
C THR A 2 -21.67 70.56 -8.88
N ILE A 3 -21.66 70.32 -10.19
CA ILE A 3 -21.43 69.14 -11.06
C ILE A 3 -20.82 67.86 -10.43
N ALA A 4 -20.50 67.80 -9.13
CA ALA A 4 -19.84 66.66 -8.49
C ALA A 4 -20.76 65.47 -8.14
N ALA A 5 -22.08 65.65 -8.14
CA ALA A 5 -23.02 64.63 -7.66
C ALA A 5 -23.44 63.58 -8.71
N ARG A 6 -23.09 63.76 -10.00
CA ARG A 6 -23.51 62.83 -11.08
C ARG A 6 -22.45 61.79 -11.47
N PHE A 7 -21.21 61.91 -10.98
CA PHE A 7 -20.14 60.93 -11.25
C PHE A 7 -20.10 59.75 -10.28
N PHE A 8 -20.77 59.85 -9.12
CA PHE A 8 -20.74 58.79 -8.10
C PHE A 8 -21.78 57.67 -8.31
N ILE A 9 -22.80 57.88 -9.14
CA ILE A 9 -23.84 56.86 -9.39
C ILE A 9 -23.41 55.87 -10.48
N ALA A 10 -22.51 56.27 -11.40
CA ALA A 10 -22.04 55.39 -12.47
C ALA A 10 -20.97 54.37 -12.04
N ILE A 11 -20.25 54.62 -10.93
CA ILE A 11 -19.25 53.68 -10.40
C ILE A 11 -19.90 52.64 -9.49
N ALA A 12 -20.98 52.98 -8.79
CA ALA A 12 -21.69 52.04 -7.91
C ALA A 12 -22.51 50.98 -8.68
N THR A 13 -23.02 51.28 -9.89
CA THR A 13 -23.72 50.30 -10.74
C THR A 13 -22.80 49.43 -11.58
N PHE A 14 -21.52 49.78 -11.74
CA PHE A 14 -20.54 48.89 -12.40
C PHE A 14 -20.00 47.79 -11.48
N PHE A 15 -20.12 47.94 -10.15
CA PHE A 15 -19.74 46.92 -9.17
C PHE A 15 -20.87 45.96 -8.77
N LEU A 16 -22.11 46.17 -9.23
CA LEU A 16 -23.26 45.32 -8.91
C LEU A 16 -23.57 44.24 -9.96
N PHE A 17 -22.85 44.22 -11.09
CA PHE A 17 -22.96 43.18 -12.13
C PHE A 17 -21.65 42.47 -12.44
N ALA A 18 -20.64 42.57 -11.57
CA ALA A 18 -19.67 41.51 -11.45
C ALA A 18 -20.35 40.33 -10.75
N THR A 19 -21.34 39.72 -11.41
CA THR A 19 -21.61 38.31 -11.20
C THR A 19 -20.28 37.64 -11.48
N VAL A 20 -19.54 37.33 -10.42
CA VAL A 20 -18.48 36.34 -10.48
C VAL A 20 -19.18 35.14 -11.09
N ALA A 21 -18.99 34.92 -12.39
CA ALA A 21 -19.60 33.80 -13.08
C ALA A 21 -18.99 32.57 -12.41
N THR A 22 -19.69 32.03 -11.41
CA THR A 22 -19.27 30.84 -10.68
C THR A 22 -19.14 29.77 -11.73
N ALA A 23 -17.91 29.33 -12.02
CA ALA A 23 -17.71 28.24 -12.94
C ALA A 23 -18.54 27.06 -12.42
N ALA A 24 -19.47 26.57 -13.24
CA ALA A 24 -20.35 25.51 -12.79
C ALA A 24 -19.55 24.19 -12.85
N PRO A 25 -19.50 23.43 -11.73
CA PRO A 25 -18.71 22.22 -11.70
C PRO A 25 -19.24 21.19 -12.71
N ARG A 26 -18.34 20.39 -13.26
CA ARG A 26 -18.62 19.21 -14.06
C ARG A 26 -18.33 17.98 -13.23
N THR A 27 -19.16 16.95 -13.37
CA THR A 27 -18.93 15.67 -12.70
C THR A 27 -18.78 14.58 -13.76
N VAL A 28 -17.65 13.88 -13.76
CA VAL A 28 -17.40 12.73 -14.64
C VAL A 28 -17.37 11.46 -13.80
N CYS A 29 -18.29 10.55 -14.09
CA CYS A 29 -18.42 9.28 -13.40
C CYS A 29 -17.86 8.12 -14.23
N PHE A 30 -17.21 7.19 -13.56
CA PHE A 30 -16.52 6.04 -14.14
C PHE A 30 -16.50 4.87 -13.16
N ASN A 31 -16.19 3.67 -13.66
CA ASN A 31 -15.87 2.53 -12.82
C ASN A 31 -14.55 1.97 -13.31
N LEU A 32 -13.53 1.90 -12.45
CA LEU A 32 -12.20 1.40 -12.80
C LEU A 32 -11.93 0.12 -12.03
N ARG A 33 -11.63 -0.94 -12.78
CA ARG A 33 -11.29 -2.25 -12.24
C ARG A 33 -9.95 -2.74 -12.77
N PHE A 34 -9.44 -3.80 -12.19
CA PHE A 34 -8.35 -4.60 -12.74
C PHE A 34 -8.63 -6.09 -12.55
N ALA A 35 -8.07 -6.91 -13.44
CA ALA A 35 -8.19 -8.36 -13.34
C ALA A 35 -7.26 -8.89 -12.24
N ASP A 36 -7.81 -9.65 -11.29
CA ASP A 36 -7.10 -10.25 -10.17
C ASP A 36 -7.03 -11.78 -10.34
N ASP A 37 -5.82 -12.32 -10.19
CA ASP A 37 -5.53 -13.76 -10.26
C ASP A 37 -4.67 -14.21 -9.07
N ARG A 38 -4.55 -13.37 -8.04
CA ARG A 38 -3.87 -13.70 -6.79
C ARG A 38 -4.73 -14.67 -6.00
N ASN A 39 -4.09 -15.63 -5.34
CA ASN A 39 -4.77 -16.70 -4.58
C ASN A 39 -4.18 -16.94 -3.20
N ASN A 40 -3.13 -16.22 -2.83
CA ASN A 40 -2.36 -16.40 -1.60
C ASN A 40 -2.59 -15.27 -0.58
N CYS A 41 -3.78 -14.65 -0.61
CA CYS A 41 -4.21 -13.68 0.39
C CYS A 41 -5.62 -14.02 0.92
N PRO A 42 -6.14 -13.33 1.95
CA PRO A 42 -7.40 -13.64 2.62
C PRO A 42 -8.60 -13.73 1.68
N ALA A 43 -9.66 -14.38 2.18
CA ALA A 43 -10.88 -14.62 1.42
C ALA A 43 -11.54 -13.29 0.98
N PRO A 44 -12.23 -13.28 -0.19
CA PRO A 44 -12.87 -12.08 -0.72
C PRO A 44 -13.70 -11.33 0.33
N ALA A 45 -13.41 -10.04 0.45
CA ALA A 45 -14.12 -9.10 1.31
C ALA A 45 -14.49 -7.84 0.52
N ASN A 46 -15.40 -7.03 1.04
CA ASN A 46 -15.69 -5.71 0.46
C ASN A 46 -14.88 -4.64 1.18
N GLY A 47 -14.61 -3.54 0.49
CA GLY A 47 -13.95 -2.38 1.06
C GLY A 47 -12.49 -2.26 0.64
N VAL A 48 -11.75 -1.49 1.43
CA VAL A 48 -10.40 -1.05 1.10
C VAL A 48 -9.36 -2.15 1.35
N LEU A 49 -9.50 -2.91 2.44
CA LEU A 49 -8.71 -4.10 2.78
C LEU A 49 -9.42 -5.37 2.29
N ARG A 50 -9.77 -5.42 1.00
CA ARG A 50 -10.48 -6.55 0.40
C ARG A 50 -9.58 -7.78 0.20
N GLY A 51 -10.11 -8.99 0.39
CA GLY A 51 -9.39 -10.20 -0.01
C GLY A 51 -9.21 -10.36 -1.52
N CYS A 52 -8.36 -11.32 -1.91
CA CYS A 52 -8.06 -11.65 -3.30
C CYS A 52 -9.30 -12.20 -4.01
N GLN A 53 -9.48 -11.88 -5.30
CA GLN A 53 -10.59 -12.43 -6.11
C GLN A 53 -10.07 -13.11 -7.38
N ALA A 54 -9.41 -14.25 -7.22
CA ALA A 54 -8.83 -15.01 -8.32
C ALA A 54 -9.83 -15.26 -9.47
N GLY A 55 -9.46 -14.85 -10.67
CA GLY A 55 -10.26 -15.01 -11.89
C GLY A 55 -11.40 -13.99 -12.04
N SER A 56 -11.40 -12.91 -11.25
CA SER A 56 -12.41 -11.85 -11.31
C SER A 56 -11.81 -10.46 -11.53
N ASP A 57 -12.68 -9.48 -11.79
CA ASP A 57 -12.30 -8.07 -11.88
C ASP A 57 -12.67 -7.36 -10.59
N VAL A 58 -11.69 -6.73 -9.95
CA VAL A 58 -11.85 -6.01 -8.68
C VAL A 58 -11.70 -4.51 -8.88
N ASP A 59 -12.33 -3.72 -8.00
CA ASP A 59 -12.25 -2.26 -8.06
C ASP A 59 -10.83 -1.79 -7.74
N ALA A 60 -10.31 -0.82 -8.49
CA ALA A 60 -8.94 -0.31 -8.36
C ALA A 60 -8.80 0.75 -7.26
N ILE A 61 -9.22 0.41 -6.04
CA ILE A 61 -9.25 1.31 -4.88
C ILE A 61 -7.83 1.83 -4.55
N GLY A 62 -7.70 3.13 -4.27
CA GLY A 62 -6.42 3.79 -3.99
C GLY A 62 -5.51 4.00 -5.20
N HIS A 63 -5.90 3.57 -6.41
CA HIS A 63 -5.13 3.83 -7.63
C HIS A 63 -5.33 5.25 -8.16
N GLN A 64 -4.26 5.82 -8.72
CA GLN A 64 -4.26 7.16 -9.30
C GLN A 64 -4.80 7.15 -10.73
N ILE A 65 -5.65 8.13 -11.03
CA ILE A 65 -6.12 8.46 -12.36
C ILE A 65 -5.87 9.93 -12.68
N GLU A 66 -5.78 10.24 -13.96
CA GLU A 66 -5.87 11.59 -14.49
C GLU A 66 -7.06 11.67 -15.45
N LEU A 67 -7.76 12.80 -15.42
CA LEU A 67 -8.74 13.13 -16.46
C LEU A 67 -8.14 14.17 -17.39
N TRP A 68 -8.37 13.95 -18.67
CA TRP A 68 -7.82 14.75 -19.75
C TRP A 68 -8.92 15.14 -20.72
N ASP A 69 -8.79 16.33 -21.29
CA ASP A 69 -9.61 16.81 -22.39
C ASP A 69 -9.03 16.32 -23.71
N LYS A 70 -9.84 15.65 -24.54
CA LYS A 70 -9.41 15.07 -25.80
C LYS A 70 -9.56 16.08 -26.93
N ASP A 71 -8.44 16.45 -27.51
CA ASP A 71 -8.45 17.33 -28.67
C ASP A 71 -8.13 16.61 -29.98
N GLN A 72 -8.85 16.96 -31.04
CA GLN A 72 -8.58 16.39 -32.38
C GLN A 72 -7.37 17.04 -33.05
N ASN A 73 -7.20 18.35 -32.87
CA ASN A 73 -6.23 19.17 -33.60
C ASN A 73 -5.26 19.96 -32.70
N SER A 74 -5.37 19.80 -31.38
CA SER A 74 -4.49 20.37 -30.36
C SER A 74 -3.97 19.28 -29.42
N PRO A 75 -2.93 19.57 -28.62
CA PRO A 75 -2.54 18.71 -27.52
C PRO A 75 -3.66 18.61 -26.48
N ASP A 76 -3.92 17.40 -26.00
CA ASP A 76 -4.85 17.17 -24.89
C ASP A 76 -4.42 17.93 -23.61
N ASP A 77 -5.39 18.46 -22.88
CA ASP A 77 -5.16 19.20 -21.64
C ASP A 77 -5.46 18.36 -20.40
N LEU A 78 -4.58 18.42 -19.39
CA LEU A 78 -4.81 17.78 -18.10
C LEU A 78 -5.87 18.57 -17.33
N ILE A 79 -7.01 17.93 -17.05
CA ILE A 79 -8.07 18.50 -16.21
C ILE A 79 -7.68 18.40 -14.73
N GLY A 80 -7.14 17.24 -14.32
CA GLY A 80 -6.70 17.03 -12.95
C GLY A 80 -6.35 15.58 -12.65
N THR A 81 -6.07 15.34 -11.37
CA THR A 81 -5.60 14.05 -10.87
C THR A 81 -6.42 13.64 -9.65
N TRP A 82 -6.87 12.38 -9.62
CA TRP A 82 -7.69 11.81 -8.55
C TRP A 82 -7.15 10.45 -8.14
N TYR A 83 -7.61 9.98 -6.98
CA TYR A 83 -7.47 8.60 -6.54
C TYR A 83 -8.86 7.97 -6.44
N VAL A 84 -8.95 6.68 -6.76
CA VAL A 84 -10.18 5.90 -6.58
C VAL A 84 -10.42 5.73 -5.08
N ASN A 85 -11.50 6.28 -4.53
CA ASN A 85 -11.71 6.32 -3.08
C ASN A 85 -12.54 5.15 -2.54
N GLY A 86 -13.12 4.32 -3.41
CA GLY A 86 -13.91 3.16 -3.01
C GLY A 86 -14.33 2.30 -4.19
N GLY A 87 -15.16 1.29 -3.92
CA GLY A 87 -15.66 0.36 -4.93
C GLY A 87 -16.78 0.94 -5.80
N GLY A 88 -17.03 0.30 -6.94
CA GLY A 88 -18.09 0.65 -7.89
C GLY A 88 -17.87 1.99 -8.62
N THR A 89 -18.97 2.66 -8.97
CA THR A 89 -18.93 3.92 -9.71
C THR A 89 -18.36 5.05 -8.85
N GLN A 90 -17.25 5.62 -9.33
CA GLN A 90 -16.61 6.81 -8.80
C GLN A 90 -16.96 8.03 -9.65
N CYS A 91 -16.92 9.22 -9.06
CA CYS A 91 -17.14 10.46 -9.79
C CYS A 91 -16.10 11.51 -9.40
N ALA A 92 -15.45 12.11 -10.39
CA ALA A 92 -14.56 13.25 -10.23
C ALA A 92 -15.32 14.53 -10.55
N THR A 93 -15.21 15.53 -9.67
CA THR A 93 -15.84 16.85 -9.88
C THR A 93 -14.75 17.91 -10.04
N PHE A 94 -14.88 18.76 -11.06
CA PHE A 94 -13.90 19.81 -11.38
C PHE A 94 -14.54 21.06 -11.98
N GLU A 95 -13.83 22.19 -11.88
CA GLU A 95 -14.14 23.42 -12.61
C GLU A 95 -13.26 23.51 -13.87
N TRP A 96 -13.85 23.83 -15.03
CA TRP A 96 -13.13 23.88 -16.30
C TRP A 96 -12.80 25.33 -16.71
N GLU A 97 -13.78 26.24 -16.59
CA GLU A 97 -13.72 27.60 -17.13
C GLU A 97 -12.80 28.56 -16.36
N ARG A 98 -12.13 28.08 -15.31
CA ARG A 98 -11.18 28.85 -14.49
C ARG A 98 -9.85 28.13 -14.26
N SER A 99 -9.65 26.98 -14.88
CA SER A 99 -8.36 26.29 -14.79
C SER A 99 -7.32 27.08 -15.61
N ALA A 100 -6.04 26.99 -15.21
CA ALA A 100 -4.95 27.56 -16.02
C ALA A 100 -4.80 26.89 -17.41
N ALA A 101 -5.60 25.85 -17.68
CA ALA A 101 -5.63 25.02 -18.88
C ALA A 101 -6.85 25.27 -19.76
N SER A 102 -7.54 26.42 -19.66
CA SER A 102 -8.65 26.75 -20.58
C SER A 102 -8.11 27.02 -22.01
N LEU A 103 -7.77 25.97 -22.76
CA LEU A 103 -7.08 26.08 -24.05
C LEU A 103 -7.87 25.56 -25.26
N GLY A 104 -9.08 25.02 -25.13
CA GLY A 104 -9.78 24.42 -26.27
C GLY A 104 -11.23 24.86 -26.47
N GLU A 105 -12.11 24.40 -25.60
CA GLU A 105 -13.55 24.44 -25.83
C GLU A 105 -14.38 24.61 -24.56
N HIS A 106 -15.66 24.99 -24.72
CA HIS A 106 -16.55 25.24 -23.58
C HIS A 106 -16.92 23.96 -22.83
N ASP A 107 -17.02 22.84 -23.55
CA ASP A 107 -17.48 21.55 -23.04
C ASP A 107 -16.43 20.49 -23.39
N PRO A 108 -15.57 20.08 -22.43
CA PRO A 108 -14.45 19.18 -22.73
C PRO A 108 -14.92 17.76 -23.08
N ASP A 109 -14.17 17.11 -23.96
CA ASP A 109 -14.29 15.71 -24.34
C ASP A 109 -13.42 14.84 -23.41
N VAL A 110 -13.99 14.44 -22.26
CA VAL A 110 -13.20 13.90 -21.16
C VAL A 110 -12.85 12.42 -21.34
N TYR A 111 -11.58 12.07 -21.19
CA TYR A 111 -11.11 10.69 -21.09
C TYR A 111 -10.20 10.46 -19.89
N MET A 112 -9.98 9.19 -19.55
CA MET A 112 -9.17 8.79 -18.40
C MET A 112 -7.78 8.27 -18.80
N ARG A 113 -6.79 8.57 -17.97
CA ARG A 113 -5.49 7.89 -17.93
C ARG A 113 -5.28 7.25 -16.56
N TYR A 114 -5.06 5.94 -16.55
CA TYR A 114 -4.62 5.19 -15.38
C TYR A 114 -3.12 5.36 -15.19
N ILE A 115 -2.72 5.86 -14.03
CA ILE A 115 -1.32 6.06 -13.66
C ILE A 115 -0.90 4.92 -12.74
N ASN A 116 0.30 4.36 -12.95
CA ASN A 116 0.82 3.26 -12.15
C ASN A 116 1.32 3.77 -10.78
N ARG A 117 0.43 4.36 -9.99
CA ARG A 117 0.68 4.89 -8.65
C ARG A 117 -0.54 4.61 -7.77
N VAL A 118 -0.29 4.31 -6.50
CA VAL A 118 -1.32 4.17 -5.46
C VAL A 118 -1.01 5.03 -4.24
N ASN A 119 -2.06 5.33 -3.48
CA ASN A 119 -2.00 6.01 -2.20
C ASN A 119 -3.06 5.41 -1.26
N GLN A 120 -2.99 5.76 0.02
CA GLN A 120 -4.10 5.58 0.95
C GLN A 120 -5.36 6.31 0.42
N THR A 121 -6.51 5.67 0.57
CA THR A 121 -7.80 6.23 0.16
C THR A 121 -8.20 7.43 1.00
N GLY A 122 -8.86 8.41 0.40
CA GLY A 122 -9.34 9.59 1.12
C GLY A 122 -8.29 10.70 1.31
N PHE A 123 -7.05 10.49 0.87
CA PHE A 123 -5.98 11.47 1.01
C PHE A 123 -5.18 11.65 -0.29
N SER A 124 -4.77 12.89 -0.60
CA SER A 124 -4.01 13.22 -1.81
C SER A 124 -2.54 13.57 -1.55
N ASN A 125 -2.16 13.85 -0.30
CA ASN A 125 -0.83 14.38 0.08
C ASN A 125 0.00 13.41 0.93
N TYR A 126 -0.42 12.15 1.02
CA TYR A 126 0.29 11.11 1.75
C TYR A 126 1.34 10.41 0.89
N VAL A 127 2.18 9.61 1.55
CA VAL A 127 3.15 8.72 0.91
C VAL A 127 2.47 7.89 -0.17
N PHE A 128 2.99 7.97 -1.39
CA PHE A 128 2.55 7.12 -2.49
C PHE A 128 3.57 6.05 -2.82
N VAL A 129 3.09 4.94 -3.39
CA VAL A 129 3.93 3.97 -4.08
C VAL A 129 3.71 4.14 -5.58
N GLN A 130 4.79 4.34 -6.33
CA GLN A 130 4.76 4.43 -7.78
C GLN A 130 5.53 3.26 -8.40
N VAL A 131 4.92 2.60 -9.38
CA VAL A 131 5.62 1.59 -10.15
C VAL A 131 6.51 2.24 -11.21
N VAL A 132 7.77 1.84 -11.19
CA VAL A 132 8.80 2.25 -12.13
C VAL A 132 9.38 1.04 -12.84
N ARG A 133 9.98 1.29 -13.99
CA ARG A 133 10.79 0.32 -14.72
C ARG A 133 12.12 0.16 -13.99
N ARG A 134 12.91 -0.85 -14.40
CA ARG A 134 14.26 -1.13 -13.86
C ARG A 134 15.20 0.08 -13.84
N ASP A 135 15.06 0.99 -14.80
CA ASP A 135 15.85 2.23 -14.92
C ASP A 135 15.36 3.36 -13.99
N GLY A 136 14.31 3.13 -13.19
CA GLY A 136 13.66 4.13 -12.34
C GLY A 136 12.68 5.04 -13.09
N GLY A 137 12.53 4.90 -14.41
CA GLY A 137 11.56 5.65 -15.20
C GLY A 137 10.14 5.17 -14.96
N ALA A 138 9.16 6.08 -14.98
CA ALA A 138 7.76 5.71 -14.82
C ALA A 138 7.28 4.75 -15.92
N HIS A 139 6.42 3.79 -15.54
CA HIS A 139 5.70 2.99 -16.54
C HIS A 139 4.69 3.85 -17.31
N PRO A 140 4.45 3.54 -18.60
CA PRO A 140 3.44 4.25 -19.37
C PRO A 140 2.05 4.10 -18.73
N ALA A 141 1.31 5.21 -18.72
CA ALA A 141 -0.10 5.22 -18.33
C ALA A 141 -0.94 4.36 -19.27
N THR A 142 -2.01 3.77 -18.77
CA THR A 142 -3.04 3.20 -19.65
C THR A 142 -4.05 4.27 -19.98
N THR A 143 -4.29 4.51 -21.26
CA THR A 143 -5.19 5.57 -21.74
C THR A 143 -6.35 4.97 -22.51
N TRP A 144 -7.54 5.53 -22.30
CA TRP A 144 -8.74 5.21 -23.08
C TRP A 144 -9.11 6.34 -24.05
N ARG A 145 -8.15 7.19 -24.39
CA ARG A 145 -8.33 8.28 -25.36
C ARG A 145 -8.89 7.82 -26.70
N ASN A 146 -8.39 6.68 -27.19
CA ASN A 146 -8.78 6.12 -28.47
C ASN A 146 -9.56 4.83 -28.20
N GLY A 147 -10.81 4.81 -28.65
CA GLY A 147 -11.71 3.67 -28.55
C GLY A 147 -11.30 2.50 -29.45
N GLN A 148 -12.27 1.86 -30.06
CA GLN A 148 -12.06 0.71 -30.93
C GLN A 148 -12.24 1.09 -32.42
N PRO A 149 -11.79 0.24 -33.37
CA PRO A 149 -12.09 0.48 -34.78
C PRO A 149 -13.59 0.70 -35.01
N GLY A 150 -13.93 1.82 -35.65
CA GLY A 150 -15.32 2.23 -35.91
C GLY A 150 -15.98 3.06 -34.81
N ASP A 151 -15.38 3.16 -33.62
CA ASP A 151 -15.86 3.99 -32.50
C ASP A 151 -14.67 4.57 -31.72
N PRO A 152 -14.02 5.62 -32.26
CA PRO A 152 -12.80 6.20 -31.68
C PRO A 152 -13.05 6.93 -30.35
N ASP A 153 -14.31 7.24 -30.04
CA ASP A 153 -14.72 7.99 -28.84
C ASP A 153 -15.46 7.12 -27.83
N ARG A 154 -15.45 5.78 -28.03
CA ARG A 154 -16.14 4.80 -27.18
C ARG A 154 -15.97 5.02 -25.67
N TYR A 155 -14.79 5.46 -25.26
CA TYR A 155 -14.43 5.63 -23.85
C TYR A 155 -14.28 7.09 -23.43
N VAL A 156 -14.77 8.01 -24.25
CA VAL A 156 -14.70 9.45 -24.05
C VAL A 156 -16.09 9.95 -23.67
N ALA A 157 -16.16 10.73 -22.60
CA ALA A 157 -17.37 11.45 -22.21
C ALA A 157 -17.44 12.77 -23.00
N ASN A 158 -18.03 12.70 -24.19
CA ASN A 158 -18.03 13.83 -25.12
C ASN A 158 -18.90 14.99 -24.62
N ASN A 159 -18.46 16.23 -24.88
CA ASN A 159 -19.14 17.49 -24.60
C ASN A 159 -19.68 17.55 -23.17
N CYS A 160 -18.81 17.38 -22.17
CA CYS A 160 -19.27 17.36 -20.79
C CYS A 160 -19.66 18.75 -20.29
N THR A 161 -20.97 19.03 -20.31
CA THR A 161 -21.50 20.37 -20.06
C THR A 161 -21.40 20.83 -18.61
N ALA A 162 -21.25 22.13 -18.41
CA ALA A 162 -21.21 22.74 -17.07
C ALA A 162 -22.49 22.44 -16.26
N GLY A 163 -22.33 22.02 -15.00
CA GLY A 163 -23.45 21.64 -14.13
C GLY A 163 -24.07 20.27 -14.44
N SER A 164 -23.45 19.47 -15.30
CA SER A 164 -23.94 18.13 -15.65
C SER A 164 -23.09 17.00 -15.04
N THR A 165 -23.67 15.80 -15.04
CA THR A 165 -22.96 14.55 -14.77
C THR A 165 -22.82 13.76 -16.06
N CYS A 166 -21.58 13.54 -16.46
CA CYS A 166 -21.20 12.77 -17.64
C CYS A 166 -20.66 11.42 -17.19
N TYR A 167 -20.80 10.39 -18.01
CA TYR A 167 -20.32 9.06 -17.69
C TYR A 167 -19.36 8.58 -18.77
N MET A 168 -18.20 8.10 -18.36
CA MET A 168 -17.29 7.38 -19.26
C MET A 168 -17.85 5.96 -19.45
N PHE A 169 -18.51 5.73 -20.57
CA PHE A 169 -19.30 4.52 -20.81
C PHE A 169 -18.55 3.45 -21.61
N PRO A 170 -18.01 2.42 -20.92
CA PRO A 170 -17.93 1.13 -21.57
C PRO A 170 -18.52 0.02 -20.71
N SER A 171 -19.65 -0.53 -21.14
CA SER A 171 -20.08 -1.89 -20.77
C SER A 171 -20.03 -2.26 -19.27
N GLY A 172 -20.08 -1.27 -18.36
CA GLY A 172 -19.99 -1.45 -16.91
C GLY A 172 -18.73 -0.88 -16.24
N TYR A 173 -17.54 -0.97 -16.84
CA TYR A 173 -16.26 -0.54 -16.24
C TYR A 173 -15.08 -0.46 -17.23
N LEU A 174 -14.06 0.34 -16.86
CA LEU A 174 -12.76 0.49 -17.51
C LEU A 174 -11.78 -0.52 -16.91
N LEU A 175 -11.00 -1.18 -17.76
CA LEU A 175 -10.08 -2.25 -17.38
C LEU A 175 -8.72 -2.03 -18.08
N PRO A 176 -7.60 -1.78 -17.36
CA PRO A 176 -6.31 -1.51 -17.99
C PRO A 176 -5.79 -2.65 -18.86
N THR A 177 -6.18 -3.88 -18.52
CA THR A 177 -5.96 -5.11 -19.28
C THR A 177 -6.85 -6.22 -18.71
N SER A 178 -7.38 -7.08 -19.58
CA SER A 178 -8.07 -8.32 -19.20
C SER A 178 -7.15 -9.54 -19.17
N ASP A 179 -5.91 -9.39 -19.66
CA ASP A 179 -4.94 -10.48 -19.67
C ASP A 179 -4.17 -10.51 -18.34
N VAL A 180 -4.63 -11.35 -17.42
CA VAL A 180 -4.00 -11.59 -16.10
C VAL A 180 -2.56 -12.10 -16.20
N ALA A 181 -2.14 -12.67 -17.34
CA ALA A 181 -0.78 -13.13 -17.56
C ALA A 181 0.15 -12.00 -18.04
N SER A 182 -0.41 -10.92 -18.58
CA SER A 182 0.37 -9.78 -19.05
C SER A 182 1.19 -9.14 -17.93
N GLU A 183 2.37 -8.62 -18.28
CA GLU A 183 3.20 -7.84 -17.36
C GLU A 183 2.45 -6.63 -16.79
N ARG A 184 1.53 -6.05 -17.58
CA ARG A 184 0.65 -4.97 -17.13
C ARG A 184 -0.25 -5.41 -15.97
N ALA A 185 -0.90 -6.56 -16.07
CA ALA A 185 -1.80 -7.05 -15.02
C ALA A 185 -1.01 -7.36 -13.74
N GLN A 186 0.10 -8.09 -13.87
CA GLN A 186 0.96 -8.45 -12.74
C GLN A 186 1.50 -7.21 -12.01
N ARG A 187 1.90 -6.19 -12.77
CA ARG A 187 2.30 -4.90 -12.21
C ARG A 187 1.19 -4.23 -11.40
N ILE A 188 -0.05 -4.25 -11.92
CA ILE A 188 -1.20 -3.63 -11.28
C ILE A 188 -1.57 -4.39 -10.01
N MET A 189 -1.58 -5.72 -10.03
CA MET A 189 -1.80 -6.56 -8.84
C MET A 189 -0.75 -6.32 -7.76
N THR A 190 0.53 -6.22 -8.15
CA THR A 190 1.62 -5.88 -7.21
C THR A 190 1.41 -4.50 -6.59
N LEU A 191 1.01 -3.52 -7.41
CA LEU A 191 0.75 -2.17 -6.94
C LEU A 191 -0.47 -2.10 -6.01
N ASP A 192 -1.51 -2.88 -6.29
CA ASP A 192 -2.67 -3.00 -5.40
C ASP A 192 -2.28 -3.63 -4.05
N SER A 193 -1.41 -4.65 -4.04
CA SER A 193 -0.82 -5.15 -2.79
C SER A 193 -0.10 -4.03 -2.03
N ALA A 194 0.68 -3.18 -2.70
CA ALA A 194 1.30 -2.02 -2.04
C ALA A 194 0.26 -1.05 -1.46
N GLN A 195 -0.85 -0.84 -2.16
CA GLN A 195 -1.96 0.01 -1.71
C GLN A 195 -2.55 -0.49 -0.39
N HIS A 196 -2.70 -1.80 -0.22
CA HIS A 196 -3.17 -2.42 1.01
C HIS A 196 -2.31 -2.06 2.22
N MET A 197 -0.99 -2.16 2.10
CA MET A 197 -0.08 -1.77 3.18
C MET A 197 -0.18 -0.27 3.50
N LEU A 198 -0.29 0.60 2.49
CA LEU A 198 -0.46 2.04 2.72
C LEU A 198 -1.73 2.39 3.50
N GLN A 199 -2.75 1.54 3.49
CA GLN A 199 -3.98 1.80 4.26
C GLN A 199 -3.77 1.66 5.75
N VAL A 200 -2.86 0.78 6.13
CA VAL A 200 -2.53 0.50 7.51
C VAL A 200 -1.41 1.43 7.97
N TYR A 201 -0.31 1.54 7.21
CA TYR A 201 0.96 2.05 7.72
C TYR A 201 1.44 3.38 7.13
N SER A 202 0.72 3.99 6.17
CA SER A 202 1.22 5.20 5.49
C SER A 202 1.45 6.39 6.43
N ASP A 203 0.74 6.49 7.55
CA ASP A 203 0.94 7.51 8.60
C ASP A 203 2.34 7.42 9.27
N LEU A 204 2.98 6.25 9.22
CA LEU A 204 4.33 6.04 9.78
C LEU A 204 5.44 6.21 8.74
N MET A 205 5.07 6.32 7.47
CA MET A 205 6.01 6.51 6.37
C MET A 205 6.22 8.00 6.11
N ASN A 206 7.45 8.39 5.78
CA ASN A 206 7.83 9.78 5.55
C ASN A 206 8.38 10.06 4.14
N ARG A 207 8.47 9.02 3.29
CA ARG A 207 8.97 9.14 1.91
C ARG A 207 8.12 8.34 0.94
N ASN A 208 7.95 8.88 -0.26
CA ASN A 208 7.36 8.17 -1.38
C ASN A 208 8.27 7.01 -1.81
N VAL A 209 7.65 5.93 -2.27
CA VAL A 209 8.35 4.68 -2.57
C VAL A 209 8.20 4.33 -4.05
N LYS A 210 9.28 3.80 -4.64
CA LYS A 210 9.35 3.27 -5.99
C LYS A 210 9.33 1.75 -5.92
N LEU A 211 8.29 1.18 -6.53
CA LEU A 211 8.20 -0.25 -6.82
C LEU A 211 8.84 -0.50 -8.19
N HIS A 212 9.94 -1.23 -8.27
CA HIS A 212 10.51 -1.67 -9.55
C HIS A 212 9.82 -2.95 -10.00
N PHE A 213 9.10 -2.88 -11.13
CA PHE A 213 8.48 -4.06 -11.75
C PHE A 213 8.67 -4.05 -13.27
N PRO A 214 9.22 -5.10 -13.90
CA PRO A 214 9.89 -6.21 -13.23
C PRO A 214 11.11 -5.70 -12.43
N GLY A 215 11.41 -6.37 -11.32
CA GLY A 215 12.56 -6.07 -10.47
C GLY A 215 13.89 -6.03 -11.21
N LYS A 216 14.87 -5.37 -10.61
CA LYS A 216 16.23 -5.23 -11.14
C LYS A 216 16.97 -6.57 -11.14
N ASP A 217 18.00 -6.68 -11.98
CA ASP A 217 18.74 -7.96 -12.19
C ASP A 217 19.62 -8.36 -11.00
N ASP A 218 19.98 -7.40 -10.14
CA ASP A 218 20.68 -7.63 -8.87
C ASP A 218 19.74 -8.13 -7.76
N CYS A 219 18.44 -8.23 -8.03
CA CYS A 219 17.42 -8.77 -7.13
C CYS A 219 16.74 -9.98 -7.76
N THR A 220 17.26 -11.18 -7.47
CA THR A 220 16.88 -12.42 -8.16
C THR A 220 15.53 -13.01 -7.72
N THR A 221 14.99 -12.58 -6.58
CA THR A 221 13.68 -12.98 -6.04
C THR A 221 12.78 -11.77 -5.84
N SER A 222 12.81 -11.11 -4.71
CA SER A 222 12.22 -9.80 -4.43
C SER A 222 13.02 -9.23 -3.26
N CYS A 223 13.11 -7.91 -3.16
CA CYS A 223 13.93 -7.29 -2.13
C CYS A 223 13.59 -5.82 -1.96
N ALA A 224 13.82 -5.29 -0.77
CA ALA A 224 13.90 -3.87 -0.50
C ALA A 224 15.37 -3.43 -0.43
N THR A 225 15.74 -2.36 -1.12
CA THR A 225 17.15 -1.92 -1.20
C THR A 225 17.45 -0.71 -0.32
N ASP A 226 16.49 0.21 -0.21
CA ASP A 226 16.62 1.47 0.51
C ASP A 226 15.24 2.00 0.94
N ARG A 227 15.22 3.13 1.64
CA ARG A 227 13.98 3.76 2.17
C ARG A 227 12.96 4.18 1.12
N GLU A 228 13.31 4.17 -0.17
CA GLU A 228 12.48 4.65 -1.25
C GLU A 228 12.33 3.61 -2.37
N ASN A 229 12.90 2.41 -2.25
CA ASN A 229 12.93 1.43 -3.33
C ASN A 229 12.75 -0.01 -2.85
N TYR A 230 11.86 -0.72 -3.52
CA TYR A 230 11.77 -2.18 -3.46
C TYR A 230 11.46 -2.76 -4.85
N HIS A 231 11.74 -4.04 -5.03
CA HIS A 231 11.79 -4.72 -6.32
C HIS A 231 10.96 -5.99 -6.24
N ILE A 232 10.06 -6.18 -7.20
CA ILE A 232 9.27 -7.40 -7.31
C ILE A 232 9.61 -8.08 -8.63
N PHE A 233 10.15 -9.29 -8.57
CA PHE A 233 10.55 -10.01 -9.78
C PHE A 233 9.34 -10.41 -10.63
N LYS A 234 9.58 -10.52 -11.93
CA LYS A 234 8.51 -10.64 -12.93
C LYS A 234 7.55 -11.79 -12.65
N THR A 235 8.05 -12.93 -12.19
CA THR A 235 7.24 -14.13 -11.94
C THR A 235 6.42 -14.06 -10.65
N GLN A 236 6.66 -13.05 -9.82
CA GLN A 236 6.05 -12.87 -8.51
C GLN A 236 4.99 -11.76 -8.49
N GLY A 237 4.68 -11.12 -9.61
CA GLY A 237 3.66 -10.06 -9.63
C GLY A 237 2.21 -10.53 -9.43
N ARG A 238 2.00 -11.84 -9.25
CA ARG A 238 0.73 -12.47 -8.85
C ARG A 238 0.72 -12.91 -7.39
N ASP A 239 1.75 -12.57 -6.65
CA ASP A 239 1.82 -12.84 -5.22
C ASP A 239 1.19 -11.65 -4.48
N GLY A 240 0.11 -11.91 -3.75
CA GLY A 240 -0.59 -10.89 -2.98
C GLY A 240 0.25 -10.35 -1.82
N ILE A 241 1.14 -11.16 -1.26
CA ILE A 241 1.85 -10.93 0.00
C ILE A 241 3.21 -10.29 -0.22
N LEU A 242 3.93 -10.67 -1.28
CA LEU A 242 5.31 -10.22 -1.48
C LEU A 242 5.45 -8.70 -1.54
N SER A 243 4.57 -7.98 -2.25
CA SER A 243 4.71 -6.52 -2.30
C SER A 243 4.49 -5.85 -0.93
N THR A 244 3.63 -6.39 -0.08
CA THR A 244 3.41 -5.86 1.27
C THR A 244 4.56 -6.22 2.19
N HIS A 245 5.16 -7.41 2.02
CA HIS A 245 6.36 -7.86 2.72
C HIS A 245 7.55 -6.95 2.45
N GLU A 246 7.90 -6.75 1.18
CA GLU A 246 9.03 -5.88 0.81
C GLU A 246 8.79 -4.42 1.23
N LEU A 247 7.54 -3.95 1.20
CA LEU A 247 7.21 -2.61 1.69
C LEU A 247 7.29 -2.52 3.22
N GLY A 248 7.14 -3.63 3.95
CA GLY A 248 7.41 -3.73 5.39
C GLY A 248 8.88 -3.51 5.74
N HIS A 249 9.80 -4.02 4.93
CA HIS A 249 11.23 -3.70 5.02
C HIS A 249 11.49 -2.21 4.78
N VAL A 250 10.85 -1.62 3.77
CA VAL A 250 10.94 -0.17 3.50
C VAL A 250 10.39 0.66 4.67
N LEU A 251 9.27 0.25 5.27
CA LEU A 251 8.72 0.88 6.46
C LEU A 251 9.74 0.88 7.61
N GLN A 252 10.35 -0.27 7.89
CA GLN A 252 11.35 -0.40 8.95
C GLN A 252 12.58 0.49 8.67
N MET A 253 13.09 0.50 7.44
CA MET A 253 14.17 1.39 7.00
C MET A 253 13.82 2.88 7.17
N GLN A 254 12.58 3.27 6.84
CA GLN A 254 12.14 4.66 7.00
C GLN A 254 12.05 5.06 8.47
N ILE A 255 11.55 4.17 9.34
CA ILE A 255 11.47 4.38 10.79
C ILE A 255 12.87 4.55 11.39
N PHE A 256 13.82 3.68 11.05
CA PHE A 256 15.20 3.78 11.53
C PHE A 256 16.00 4.89 10.88
N GLY A 257 15.48 5.53 9.83
CA GLY A 257 16.19 6.55 9.09
C GLY A 257 17.45 6.03 8.37
N GLN A 258 17.52 4.74 8.05
CA GLN A 258 18.67 4.10 7.41
C GLN A 258 18.30 3.33 6.14
N ASP A 259 19.22 3.26 5.19
CA ASP A 259 19.08 2.43 3.99
C ASP A 259 19.79 1.09 4.19
N SER A 260 19.28 0.04 3.54
CA SER A 260 19.77 -1.35 3.67
C SER A 260 19.74 -1.86 5.12
N LEU A 261 18.65 -2.55 5.48
CA LEU A 261 18.63 -3.37 6.68
C LEU A 261 19.81 -4.35 6.60
N THR A 262 20.53 -4.48 7.70
CA THR A 262 21.74 -5.29 7.74
C THR A 262 21.37 -6.51 8.56
N ASP A 263 20.76 -7.49 7.91
CA ASP A 263 20.32 -8.74 8.52
C ASP A 263 20.90 -9.89 7.69
N ASP A 264 21.48 -10.87 8.37
CA ASP A 264 21.97 -12.08 7.69
C ASP A 264 20.82 -13.11 7.64
N VAL A 265 20.11 -13.12 6.51
CA VAL A 265 19.00 -14.04 6.24
C VAL A 265 19.46 -15.33 5.55
N SER A 266 20.68 -15.79 5.85
CA SER A 266 21.29 -16.91 5.14
C SER A 266 22.12 -17.83 6.04
N LYS A 267 21.59 -18.20 7.20
CA LYS A 267 22.29 -19.13 8.10
C LYS A 267 22.50 -20.48 7.41
N GLY A 268 23.75 -20.75 6.99
CA GLY A 268 24.10 -21.93 6.20
C GLY A 268 23.99 -21.78 4.68
N GLY A 269 23.75 -20.57 4.15
CA GLY A 269 23.93 -20.21 2.74
C GLY A 269 22.76 -20.52 1.80
N ASN A 270 21.56 -20.84 2.31
CA ASN A 270 20.40 -21.24 1.50
C ASN A 270 19.43 -20.10 1.15
N GLY A 271 19.74 -18.86 1.57
CA GLY A 271 18.84 -17.71 1.47
C GLY A 271 17.67 -17.81 2.46
N TRP A 272 16.76 -16.84 2.39
CA TRP A 272 15.63 -16.73 3.29
C TRP A 272 14.62 -17.88 3.14
N SER A 273 14.12 -18.40 4.27
CA SER A 273 12.85 -19.12 4.28
C SER A 273 12.02 -18.84 5.54
N LEU A 274 10.70 -18.82 5.35
CA LEU A 274 9.73 -18.58 6.42
C LEU A 274 9.82 -19.56 7.60
N THR A 275 10.35 -20.77 7.37
CA THR A 275 10.33 -21.88 8.36
C THR A 275 11.72 -22.46 8.67
N SER A 276 12.77 -21.94 8.04
CA SER A 276 14.15 -22.34 8.33
C SER A 276 14.69 -21.61 9.55
N ASP A 277 15.72 -22.19 10.15
CA ASP A 277 16.51 -21.54 11.19
C ASP A 277 17.46 -20.54 10.53
N GLU A 278 17.20 -19.26 10.75
CA GLU A 278 18.04 -18.12 10.36
C GLU A 278 18.87 -17.61 11.55
N PHE A 279 19.64 -16.55 11.33
CA PHE A 279 20.12 -15.73 12.44
C PHE A 279 18.94 -15.01 13.09
N ASP A 280 19.00 -14.77 14.40
CA ASP A 280 17.87 -14.22 15.16
C ASP A 280 17.43 -12.84 14.65
N SER A 281 18.38 -12.05 14.14
CA SER A 281 18.16 -10.78 13.44
C SER A 281 17.44 -10.93 12.10
N GLY A 282 17.86 -11.88 11.26
CA GLY A 282 17.22 -12.23 10.00
C GLY A 282 15.80 -12.77 10.21
N ALA A 283 15.62 -13.62 11.23
CA ALA A 283 14.31 -14.07 11.67
C ALA A 283 13.42 -12.89 12.08
N THR A 284 13.98 -11.89 12.74
CA THR A 284 13.22 -10.75 13.23
C THR A 284 12.86 -9.76 12.14
N THR A 285 13.81 -9.37 11.28
CA THR A 285 13.56 -8.49 10.14
C THR A 285 12.54 -9.08 9.18
N GLU A 286 12.70 -10.35 8.82
CA GLU A 286 11.80 -11.01 7.88
C GLU A 286 10.47 -11.42 8.52
N GLY A 287 10.49 -11.75 9.81
CA GLY A 287 9.28 -11.99 10.59
C GLY A 287 8.44 -10.71 10.74
N TRP A 288 9.09 -9.56 10.96
CA TRP A 288 8.44 -8.25 10.97
C TRP A 288 7.79 -7.92 9.63
N ALA A 289 8.54 -8.04 8.53
CA ALA A 289 7.99 -7.84 7.19
C ALA A 289 6.84 -8.82 6.90
N SER A 290 6.94 -10.03 7.44
CA SER A 290 5.89 -11.04 7.29
C SER A 290 4.60 -10.66 8.03
N TYR A 291 4.72 -10.19 9.26
CA TYR A 291 3.63 -9.64 10.06
C TYR A 291 2.98 -8.43 9.35
N VAL A 292 3.77 -7.47 8.88
CA VAL A 292 3.28 -6.30 8.12
C VAL A 292 2.46 -6.76 6.90
N ALA A 293 2.94 -7.77 6.18
CA ALA A 293 2.25 -8.29 5.02
C ALA A 293 0.89 -8.90 5.37
N VAL A 294 0.83 -9.74 6.40
CA VAL A 294 -0.42 -10.37 6.86
C VAL A 294 -1.43 -9.32 7.31
N VAL A 295 -1.01 -8.37 8.14
CA VAL A 295 -1.88 -7.31 8.66
C VAL A 295 -2.38 -6.38 7.55
N SER A 296 -1.56 -6.13 6.53
CA SER A 296 -1.97 -5.32 5.36
C SER A 296 -3.13 -5.93 4.59
N TRP A 297 -3.36 -7.23 4.74
CA TRP A 297 -4.47 -7.95 4.10
C TRP A 297 -5.60 -8.33 5.05
N PHE A 298 -5.37 -8.23 6.35
CA PHE A 298 -6.33 -8.60 7.38
C PHE A 298 -7.30 -7.44 7.66
N ASP A 299 -8.60 -7.72 7.56
CA ASP A 299 -9.65 -6.79 8.01
C ASP A 299 -10.28 -7.28 9.33
N PRO A 300 -10.01 -6.64 10.48
CA PRO A 300 -10.56 -7.05 11.78
C PRO A 300 -12.09 -6.94 11.85
N ASN A 301 -12.72 -6.14 10.98
CA ASN A 301 -14.18 -5.99 10.95
C ASN A 301 -14.86 -7.04 10.07
N ASN A 302 -14.08 -7.88 9.38
CA ASN A 302 -14.58 -8.94 8.54
C ASN A 302 -14.30 -10.30 9.18
N SER A 303 -15.34 -10.95 9.71
CA SER A 303 -15.24 -12.29 10.30
C SER A 303 -14.83 -13.40 9.34
N ALA A 304 -14.82 -13.14 8.02
CA ALA A 304 -14.30 -14.06 7.01
C ALA A 304 -12.82 -13.81 6.67
N SER A 305 -12.24 -12.73 7.18
CA SER A 305 -10.81 -12.46 7.10
C SER A 305 -10.07 -13.35 8.09
N ASN A 306 -8.98 -13.96 7.64
CA ASN A 306 -8.07 -14.72 8.48
C ASN A 306 -6.65 -14.19 8.24
N PRO A 307 -5.77 -14.17 9.24
CA PRO A 307 -4.38 -13.74 9.10
C PRO A 307 -3.54 -14.84 8.43
N VAL A 308 -3.81 -15.07 7.15
CA VAL A 308 -3.13 -16.08 6.34
C VAL A 308 -2.17 -15.42 5.35
N GLY A 309 -0.91 -15.82 5.40
CA GLY A 309 0.15 -15.44 4.46
C GLY A 309 1.01 -16.66 4.12
N TRP A 310 1.56 -16.74 2.90
CA TRP A 310 2.34 -17.90 2.44
C TRP A 310 1.65 -19.27 2.63
N SER A 311 0.32 -19.31 2.60
CA SER A 311 -0.49 -20.50 2.93
C SER A 311 -0.38 -21.00 4.38
N VAL A 312 0.09 -20.15 5.30
CA VAL A 312 0.21 -20.42 6.74
C VAL A 312 -0.79 -19.55 7.49
N ASN A 313 -1.48 -20.13 8.48
CA ASN A 313 -2.29 -19.38 9.43
C ASN A 313 -1.41 -18.89 10.59
N PHE A 314 -1.53 -17.60 10.91
CA PHE A 314 -0.78 -16.94 11.97
C PHE A 314 -1.50 -17.05 13.33
N ASP A 315 -2.82 -17.27 13.35
CA ASP A 315 -3.65 -17.65 14.53
C ASP A 315 -3.39 -19.11 14.98
N ALA A 316 -2.14 -19.50 15.16
CA ALA A 316 -1.80 -20.89 15.44
C ALA A 316 -0.93 -21.02 16.69
N ALA A 317 -1.59 -21.25 17.82
CA ALA A 317 -1.03 -21.57 19.14
C ALA A 317 0.10 -22.62 19.23
N THR A 318 0.32 -23.45 18.20
CA THR A 318 1.40 -24.45 18.20
C THR A 318 2.62 -23.92 17.45
N PRO A 319 3.80 -23.82 18.09
CA PRO A 319 5.05 -23.44 17.45
C PRO A 319 5.42 -24.38 16.28
N THR A 320 6.20 -23.87 15.33
CA THR A 320 6.63 -24.62 14.13
C THR A 320 7.36 -25.92 14.51
N ASN A 321 8.25 -25.85 15.50
CA ASN A 321 9.02 -26.99 16.00
C ASN A 321 8.59 -27.39 17.42
N ALA A 322 8.67 -28.70 17.71
CA ALA A 322 8.24 -29.28 18.99
C ALA A 322 9.13 -28.92 20.20
N THR A 323 10.27 -28.26 19.99
CA THR A 323 11.19 -27.81 21.04
C THR A 323 11.43 -26.32 20.87
N CYS A 324 11.28 -25.51 21.93
CA CYS A 324 11.42 -24.05 21.81
C CYS A 324 12.79 -23.61 21.27
N SER A 325 13.88 -24.27 21.65
CA SER A 325 15.23 -23.95 21.16
C SER A 325 15.40 -24.02 19.64
N ASN A 326 14.51 -24.75 18.96
CA ASN A 326 14.54 -24.89 17.51
C ASN A 326 13.63 -23.87 16.80
N ASN A 327 13.00 -22.95 17.53
CA ASN A 327 12.10 -21.94 16.99
C ASN A 327 12.70 -20.52 16.97
N ARG A 328 13.77 -20.27 17.74
CA ARG A 328 14.34 -18.93 17.93
C ARG A 328 14.72 -18.20 16.62
N GLY A 329 15.22 -18.93 15.63
CA GLY A 329 15.66 -18.38 14.35
C GLY A 329 14.61 -18.49 13.25
N ILE A 330 13.34 -18.79 13.56
CA ILE A 330 12.31 -19.00 12.55
C ILE A 330 11.53 -17.70 12.29
N PRO A 331 11.57 -17.11 11.08
CA PRO A 331 10.83 -15.88 10.77
C PRO A 331 9.32 -15.98 11.04
N LEU A 332 8.70 -17.14 10.77
CA LEU A 332 7.28 -17.36 11.08
C LEU A 332 6.96 -17.21 12.57
N GLN A 333 7.87 -17.63 13.45
CA GLN A 333 7.63 -17.53 14.90
C GLN A 333 7.75 -16.09 15.38
N VAL A 334 8.66 -15.30 14.79
CA VAL A 334 8.71 -13.86 15.06
C VAL A 334 7.48 -13.15 14.50
N ALA A 335 7.02 -13.53 13.31
CA ALA A 335 5.82 -12.94 12.73
C ALA A 335 4.56 -13.26 13.55
N ARG A 336 4.45 -14.48 14.09
CA ARG A 336 3.41 -14.84 15.06
C ARG A 336 3.53 -14.07 16.37
N ALA A 337 4.74 -13.89 16.88
CA ALA A 337 4.94 -13.05 18.06
C ALA A 337 4.36 -11.64 17.91
N PHE A 338 4.58 -10.99 16.77
CA PHE A 338 3.95 -9.70 16.48
C PHE A 338 2.43 -9.79 16.30
N TRP A 339 1.94 -10.89 15.72
CA TRP A 339 0.51 -11.14 15.55
C TRP A 339 -0.21 -11.35 16.90
N ASP A 340 0.33 -12.19 17.79
CA ASP A 340 -0.26 -12.55 19.08
C ASP A 340 -0.33 -11.37 20.08
N ILE A 341 0.40 -10.27 19.80
CA ILE A 341 0.27 -9.02 20.56
C ILE A 341 -0.64 -8.00 19.87
N ASP A 342 -1.11 -8.25 18.65
CA ASP A 342 -1.98 -7.39 17.82
C ASP A 342 -3.42 -7.93 17.78
N ASP A 343 -3.57 -9.25 17.80
CA ASP A 343 -4.84 -9.91 17.60
C ASP A 343 -5.73 -9.85 18.86
N TRP A 344 -7.03 -10.09 18.65
CA TRP A 344 -8.01 -10.11 19.74
C TRP A 344 -8.32 -11.53 20.21
N ASN A 345 -7.73 -12.53 19.56
CA ASN A 345 -7.91 -13.91 19.94
C ASN A 345 -7.02 -14.19 21.15
N ASN A 346 -7.49 -15.07 22.04
CA ASN A 346 -6.66 -15.56 23.14
C ASN A 346 -6.58 -17.07 23.02
N GLU A 347 -5.49 -17.51 22.45
CA GLU A 347 -5.10 -18.87 22.26
C GLU A 347 -4.21 -19.29 23.44
N ALA A 348 -4.70 -20.21 24.24
CA ALA A 348 -3.82 -20.84 25.21
C ALA A 348 -2.65 -21.51 24.45
N GLY A 349 -1.42 -21.26 24.88
CA GLY A 349 -0.24 -21.86 24.27
C GLY A 349 -0.38 -23.37 24.14
N ALA A 350 0.16 -23.92 23.07
CA ALA A 350 0.11 -25.35 22.78
C ALA A 350 1.50 -25.93 22.50
N GLY A 351 1.61 -27.26 22.62
CA GLY A 351 2.88 -27.96 22.41
C GLY A 351 3.97 -27.48 23.37
N ALA A 352 5.11 -27.03 22.82
CA ALA A 352 6.26 -26.55 23.58
C ALA A 352 5.96 -25.27 24.39
N ALA A 353 5.03 -24.44 23.91
CA ALA A 353 4.61 -23.20 24.55
C ALA A 353 3.45 -23.39 25.55
N GLY A 354 3.07 -24.64 25.87
CA GLY A 354 1.83 -25.04 26.53
C GLY A 354 1.44 -24.41 27.88
N ARG A 355 2.25 -23.51 28.42
CA ARG A 355 2.00 -22.76 29.66
C ARG A 355 1.81 -21.26 29.45
N ALA A 356 2.29 -20.71 28.34
CA ALA A 356 2.22 -19.29 28.03
C ALA A 356 0.88 -18.95 27.35
N ARG A 357 0.41 -17.73 27.55
CA ARG A 357 -0.82 -17.19 26.95
C ARG A 357 -0.51 -15.98 26.09
N ASP A 358 -1.35 -15.74 25.10
CA ASP A 358 -1.40 -14.55 24.24
C ASP A 358 -2.48 -13.57 24.75
N ALA A 359 -2.27 -13.00 25.93
CA ALA A 359 -3.30 -12.20 26.59
C ALA A 359 -3.45 -10.75 26.11
N LEU A 360 -2.80 -10.38 25.00
CA LEU A 360 -2.61 -8.97 24.62
C LEU A 360 -3.24 -8.67 23.27
N ALA A 361 -3.67 -7.42 23.11
CA ALA A 361 -4.29 -6.90 21.89
C ALA A 361 -3.94 -5.41 21.77
N TYR A 362 -2.68 -5.11 21.45
CA TYR A 362 -2.23 -3.76 21.13
C TYR A 362 -2.75 -3.35 19.75
N GLY A 363 -2.79 -2.04 19.47
CA GLY A 363 -3.07 -1.58 18.11
C GLY A 363 -1.87 -1.84 17.20
N THR A 364 -2.12 -2.39 16.00
CA THR A 364 -1.14 -2.53 14.91
C THR A 364 -0.16 -1.35 14.77
N LEU A 365 -0.69 -0.12 14.77
CA LEU A 365 0.14 1.08 14.62
C LEU A 365 1.00 1.36 15.86
N ASP A 366 0.57 0.96 17.06
CA ASP A 366 1.35 1.11 18.29
C ASP A 366 2.50 0.10 18.33
N ILE A 367 2.29 -1.12 17.81
CA ILE A 367 3.34 -2.12 17.59
C ILE A 367 4.37 -1.56 16.59
N ALA A 368 3.93 -1.04 15.44
CA ALA A 368 4.85 -0.45 14.47
C ALA A 368 5.62 0.76 15.02
N ARG A 369 4.98 1.61 15.84
CA ARG A 369 5.65 2.73 16.54
C ARG A 369 6.71 2.27 17.53
N GLY A 370 6.62 1.03 18.04
CA GLY A 370 7.64 0.50 18.93
C GLY A 370 9.05 0.47 18.33
N TRP A 371 9.16 0.43 17.00
CA TRP A 371 10.44 0.58 16.30
C TRP A 371 11.03 1.99 16.39
N GLN A 372 10.23 3.03 16.66
CA GLN A 372 10.71 4.41 16.84
C GLN A 372 11.41 4.62 18.19
N HIS A 373 11.33 3.66 19.10
CA HIS A 373 12.04 3.73 20.38
C HIS A 373 13.50 3.31 20.25
N PHE A 374 13.90 2.76 19.11
CA PHE A 374 15.29 2.53 18.78
C PHE A 374 15.92 3.86 18.38
N ALA A 375 17.20 4.06 18.71
CA ALA A 375 17.93 5.23 18.26
C ALA A 375 17.97 5.29 16.71
N ASP A 376 17.98 6.48 16.13
CA ASP A 376 18.19 6.64 14.69
C ASP A 376 19.51 5.98 14.27
N GLY A 377 19.48 5.21 13.18
CA GLY A 377 20.64 4.43 12.78
C GLY A 377 21.09 3.45 13.87
N SER A 378 20.16 2.94 14.70
CA SER A 378 20.31 1.66 15.41
C SER A 378 20.61 0.62 14.34
N GLY A 379 21.89 0.55 14.04
CA GLY A 379 22.45 -0.27 13.02
C GLY A 379 22.85 -1.58 13.63
N ASN A 380 22.93 -2.53 12.73
CA ASN A 380 23.53 -3.82 12.93
C ASN A 380 25.06 -3.71 13.20
N ARG A 381 25.57 -3.05 14.27
CA ARG A 381 27.03 -3.00 14.59
C ARG A 381 27.42 -2.67 16.06
N GLN A 382 27.49 -3.63 17.02
CA GLN A 382 28.49 -3.68 18.12
C GLN A 382 28.85 -5.10 18.61
N ASN A 383 30.12 -5.41 18.91
CA ASN A 383 30.66 -6.78 19.00
C ASN A 383 30.14 -7.74 20.12
N ASP A 384 29.92 -9.02 19.75
CA ASP A 384 29.68 -10.31 20.46
C ASP A 384 28.30 -11.09 20.52
N GLU A 385 27.38 -11.03 19.54
CA GLU A 385 26.43 -12.16 19.21
C GLU A 385 26.96 -13.11 18.09
N SER A 386 26.30 -14.26 17.84
CA SER A 386 26.59 -15.06 16.63
C SER A 386 26.21 -14.37 15.31
N ASP A 387 25.26 -13.42 15.34
CA ASP A 387 25.17 -12.31 14.39
C ASP A 387 25.25 -11.05 15.22
N MET A 388 26.48 -10.59 15.30
CA MET A 388 27.07 -9.79 16.34
C MET A 388 26.35 -8.50 16.71
N HIS A 389 25.26 -8.15 16.06
CA HIS A 389 25.04 -6.80 15.66
C HIS A 389 23.55 -6.52 15.48
N GLY A 390 22.72 -7.54 15.27
CA GLY A 390 21.37 -7.37 14.74
C GLY A 390 20.33 -7.08 15.81
N LEU A 391 19.19 -6.53 15.39
CA LEU A 391 18.04 -6.38 16.27
C LEU A 391 17.19 -7.64 16.22
N ASN A 392 16.86 -8.21 17.37
CA ASN A 392 15.99 -9.35 17.48
C ASN A 392 14.71 -9.04 18.27
N ALA A 393 13.83 -10.04 18.45
CA ALA A 393 12.55 -9.83 19.13
C ALA A 393 12.75 -9.44 20.60
N ARG A 394 13.82 -9.90 21.26
CA ARG A 394 14.07 -9.47 22.64
C ARG A 394 14.52 -8.03 22.74
N ASP A 395 15.30 -7.52 21.78
CA ASP A 395 15.61 -6.09 21.72
C ASP A 395 14.33 -5.27 21.58
N TYR A 396 13.42 -5.70 20.71
CA TYR A 396 12.11 -5.10 20.56
C TYR A 396 11.34 -5.10 21.88
N TYR A 397 11.27 -6.23 22.58
CA TYR A 397 10.63 -6.32 23.88
C TYR A 397 11.23 -5.31 24.88
N TRP A 398 12.55 -5.34 25.10
CA TRP A 398 13.20 -4.53 26.13
C TRP A 398 13.03 -3.03 25.88
N ASN A 399 13.18 -2.62 24.62
CA ASN A 399 13.08 -1.22 24.23
C ASN A 399 11.63 -0.68 24.30
N ASN A 400 10.65 -1.59 24.34
CA ASN A 400 9.23 -1.28 24.40
C ASN A 400 8.57 -1.53 25.75
N THR A 401 9.29 -2.02 26.78
CA THR A 401 8.70 -2.33 28.10
C THR A 401 7.95 -1.18 28.78
N TRP A 402 8.27 0.07 28.44
CA TRP A 402 7.58 1.25 28.96
C TRP A 402 6.42 1.74 28.07
N TRP A 403 6.40 1.36 26.79
CA TRP A 403 5.39 1.70 25.80
C TRP A 403 4.29 0.62 25.74
N LEU A 404 4.70 -0.63 25.50
CA LEU A 404 3.89 -1.84 25.56
C LEU A 404 3.95 -2.44 26.98
N ALA A 405 3.48 -1.65 27.95
CA ALA A 405 3.75 -1.88 29.38
C ALA A 405 2.87 -2.94 30.07
N ALA A 406 2.10 -3.74 29.33
CA ALA A 406 1.30 -4.80 29.94
C ALA A 406 2.22 -5.85 30.61
N PRO A 407 1.90 -6.30 31.84
CA PRO A 407 2.72 -7.30 32.55
C PRO A 407 2.94 -8.60 31.75
N GLU A 408 2.00 -8.95 30.90
CA GLU A 408 2.00 -10.17 30.08
C GLU A 408 2.81 -10.01 28.78
N PHE A 409 3.42 -8.85 28.49
CA PHE A 409 4.08 -8.60 27.19
C PHE A 409 5.20 -9.59 26.90
N PHE A 410 6.03 -9.92 27.89
CA PHE A 410 7.07 -10.94 27.69
C PHE A 410 6.48 -12.33 27.45
N GLU A 411 5.42 -12.69 28.18
CA GLU A 411 4.77 -13.99 28.08
C GLU A 411 4.17 -14.18 26.68
N THR A 412 3.40 -13.21 26.20
CA THR A 412 2.81 -13.25 24.85
C THR A 412 3.86 -13.16 23.75
N PHE A 413 4.74 -12.15 23.80
CA PHE A 413 5.63 -11.87 22.68
C PHE A 413 6.79 -12.87 22.57
N ILE A 414 7.36 -13.29 23.70
CA ILE A 414 8.57 -14.13 23.71
C ILE A 414 8.25 -15.57 24.10
N GLU A 415 7.50 -15.80 25.20
CA GLU A 415 7.35 -17.15 25.73
C GLU A 415 6.36 -18.02 24.93
N HIS A 416 5.22 -17.44 24.54
CA HIS A 416 4.20 -18.10 23.73
C HIS A 416 4.75 -18.55 22.37
N ASN A 417 5.67 -17.76 21.81
CA ASN A 417 6.25 -17.99 20.49
C ASN A 417 7.58 -18.77 20.51
N CYS A 418 7.97 -19.33 21.67
CA CYS A 418 9.22 -20.07 21.82
C CYS A 418 10.49 -19.27 21.41
N LEU A 419 10.50 -17.95 21.60
CA LEU A 419 11.62 -17.07 21.24
C LEU A 419 12.57 -16.82 22.42
N GLN A 420 12.46 -17.57 23.52
CA GLN A 420 13.29 -17.37 24.72
C GLN A 420 14.78 -17.63 24.49
N ASP A 421 15.14 -18.38 23.44
CA ASP A 421 16.54 -18.71 23.16
C ASP A 421 17.20 -17.73 22.17
N GLN A 422 16.48 -16.67 21.72
CA GLN A 422 17.13 -15.49 21.15
C GLN A 422 17.98 -14.82 22.24
N ASP A 423 19.18 -14.35 21.93
CA ASP A 423 20.07 -13.68 22.90
C ASP A 423 19.81 -12.15 22.94
N ASN A 424 20.33 -11.41 23.93
CA ASN A 424 20.20 -9.94 24.04
C ASN A 424 21.54 -9.21 23.81
N ASN A 425 22.50 -9.78 23.09
CA ASN A 425 23.92 -9.46 23.28
C ASN A 425 24.55 -8.54 22.24
#